data_AF-A0A8T5MSF4-F1
#
_entry.id   AF-A0A8T5MSF4-F1
#
_cell.length_a   1.000
_cell.length_b   1.000
_cell.length_c   1.000
_cell.angle_alpha   90.00
_cell.angle_beta   90.00
_cell.angle_gamma   90.00
#
_symmetry.space_group_name_H-M   'P 1'
#
loop_
_entity.id
_entity.type
_entity.pdbx_description
1 polymer ?
#
loop_
_entity_poly.entity_id
_entity_poly.type
_entity_poly.pdbx_seq_one_letter_code
_entity_poly.pdbx_strand_id
1 'polypeptide(L)'
;MKEITTCIEELRSKLDRHRKEDLKEYPTRTIFIDPLLQALGWNVRDPDEVQLEYPTIDGKSVDYAPKINRKPVLFIEAKPLNDPLTDVKSITQVVGYAANAGVEWCILTNGVTYKVYRSTERAEAPDKLLFEVSIDPKESEGRSVQQIAEQFNRLSQDAIAQGVLDEIGEQVFTTGKIRKVLDKLFLDPPTNLIRIIRSAIDDETIKPIQVKAALKRLWARSSEVEIPPIYPVGEEIGKPEIEHRRGKDYSEDHHIKGKPREAIELFRAVDKFCRELDPTTVQRKYLKKYISYMHGKNIFCCVHLQKSGLLIWLKLNYSRLENPPDYVRDVSNIGHWGVGDVEIGMDSLEKLQISKSFIRQSFEENK
;
A
#
# COMPACT_ATOMS: atom_id res chain seq x y z
N MET A 1 -6.38 -19.21 -3.12
CA MET A 1 -6.36 -18.48 -1.82
C MET A 1 -6.09 -19.34 -0.59
N LYS A 2 -6.91 -20.37 -0.27
CA LYS A 2 -6.67 -21.21 0.92
C LYS A 2 -5.34 -21.96 0.86
N GLU A 3 -5.01 -22.53 -0.30
CA GLU A 3 -3.74 -23.23 -0.54
C GLU A 3 -2.51 -22.33 -0.34
N ILE A 4 -2.53 -21.11 -0.91
CA ILE A 4 -1.47 -20.11 -0.72
C ILE A 4 -1.31 -19.76 0.77
N THR A 5 -2.41 -19.56 1.48
CA THR A 5 -2.41 -19.24 2.93
C THR A 5 -1.74 -20.36 3.73
N THR A 6 -2.17 -21.62 3.51
CA THR A 6 -1.61 -22.80 4.17
C THR A 6 -0.13 -22.97 3.84
N CYS A 7 0.25 -22.80 2.57
CA CYS A 7 1.65 -22.85 2.14
C CYS A 7 2.50 -21.82 2.88
N ILE A 8 2.05 -20.56 2.96
CA ILE A 8 2.77 -19.50 3.68
C ILE A 8 2.96 -19.85 5.16
N GLU A 9 1.93 -20.39 5.82
CA GLU A 9 2.02 -20.82 7.23
C GLU A 9 3.04 -21.94 7.42
N GLU A 10 3.03 -22.95 6.54
CA GLU A 10 4.00 -24.04 6.55
C GLU A 10 5.43 -23.53 6.32
N LEU A 11 5.65 -22.66 5.34
CA LEU A 11 6.95 -22.04 5.06
C LEU A 11 7.44 -21.20 6.25
N ARG A 12 6.55 -20.42 6.88
CA ARG A 12 6.87 -19.64 8.09
C ARG A 12 7.31 -20.53 9.25
N SER A 13 6.65 -21.66 9.45
CA SER A 13 6.93 -22.56 10.58
C SER A 13 8.37 -23.11 10.56
N LYS A 14 8.97 -23.27 9.37
CA LYS A 14 10.33 -23.80 9.18
C LYS A 14 11.39 -22.72 8.90
N LEU A 15 10.99 -21.45 8.75
CA LEU A 15 11.87 -20.34 8.35
C LEU A 15 13.05 -20.14 9.32
N ASP A 16 12.79 -19.99 10.62
CA ASP A 16 13.83 -19.71 11.61
C ASP A 16 14.84 -20.85 11.75
N ARG A 17 14.42 -22.10 11.50
CA ARG A 17 15.33 -23.25 11.47
C ARG A 17 16.28 -23.15 10.28
N HIS A 18 15.75 -22.97 9.08
CA HIS A 18 16.54 -22.97 7.85
C HIS A 18 17.43 -21.72 7.70
N ARG A 19 17.05 -20.58 8.28
CA ARG A 19 17.95 -19.41 8.35
C ARG A 19 19.25 -19.70 9.11
N LYS A 20 19.19 -20.52 10.17
CA LYS A 20 20.38 -20.94 10.93
C LYS A 20 21.26 -21.92 10.16
N GLU A 21 20.69 -22.66 9.22
CA GLU A 21 21.38 -23.64 8.37
C GLU A 21 22.08 -22.98 7.15
N ASP A 22 21.87 -21.68 6.92
CA ASP A 22 22.42 -20.92 5.79
C ASP A 22 22.21 -21.60 4.43
N LEU A 23 20.94 -21.90 4.13
CA LEU A 23 20.57 -22.61 2.92
C LEU A 23 21.08 -21.90 1.65
N LYS A 24 21.77 -22.68 0.82
CA LYS A 24 22.19 -22.26 -0.52
C LYS A 24 21.00 -22.26 -1.49
N GLU A 25 21.26 -21.82 -2.72
CA GLU A 25 20.25 -21.58 -3.74
C GLU A 25 19.37 -22.81 -4.05
N TYR A 26 19.96 -23.98 -4.34
CA TYR A 26 19.20 -25.20 -4.65
C TYR A 26 18.29 -25.69 -3.50
N PRO A 27 18.74 -25.76 -2.22
CA PRO A 27 17.83 -26.02 -1.11
C PRO A 27 16.75 -24.94 -0.94
N THR A 28 17.07 -23.67 -1.21
CA THR A 28 16.10 -22.57 -1.11
C THR A 28 14.98 -22.73 -2.14
N ARG A 29 15.36 -23.07 -3.38
CA ARG A 29 14.47 -23.44 -4.49
C ARG A 29 13.48 -24.52 -4.07
N THR A 30 14.00 -25.68 -3.66
CA THR A 30 13.17 -26.86 -3.35
C THR A 30 12.32 -26.72 -2.08
N ILE A 31 12.80 -26.02 -1.05
CA ILE A 31 12.13 -25.94 0.26
C ILE A 31 11.14 -24.78 0.33
N PHE A 32 11.42 -23.65 -0.34
CA PHE A 32 10.64 -22.42 -0.21
C PHE A 32 9.98 -21.98 -1.52
N ILE A 33 10.67 -22.05 -2.67
CA ILE A 33 10.13 -21.53 -3.93
C ILE A 33 9.17 -22.54 -4.57
N ASP A 34 9.59 -23.80 -4.74
CA ASP A 34 8.78 -24.84 -5.39
C ASP A 34 7.40 -25.03 -4.74
N PRO A 35 7.25 -25.10 -3.40
CA PRO A 35 5.93 -25.24 -2.78
C PRO A 35 5.04 -24.01 -3.00
N LEU A 36 5.64 -22.81 -3.01
CA LEU A 36 4.87 -21.59 -3.24
C LEU A 36 4.41 -21.48 -4.68
N LEU A 37 5.27 -21.82 -5.65
CA LEU A 37 4.90 -21.89 -7.06
C LEU A 37 3.75 -22.89 -7.27
N GLN A 38 3.82 -24.07 -6.65
CA GLN A 38 2.72 -25.04 -6.69
C GLN A 38 1.42 -24.47 -6.12
N ALA A 39 1.48 -23.79 -4.97
CA ALA A 39 0.30 -23.16 -4.36
C ALA A 39 -0.25 -21.97 -5.18
N LEU A 40 0.56 -21.40 -6.07
CA LEU A 40 0.18 -20.37 -7.03
C LEU A 40 -0.39 -20.94 -8.35
N GLY A 41 -0.49 -22.27 -8.45
CA GLY A 41 -1.00 -22.95 -9.64
C GLY A 41 0.07 -23.27 -10.69
N TRP A 42 1.36 -23.06 -10.40
CA TRP A 42 2.44 -23.38 -11.33
C TRP A 42 3.00 -24.77 -11.07
N ASN A 43 2.88 -25.68 -12.05
CA ASN A 43 3.45 -27.01 -11.92
C ASN A 43 4.95 -27.05 -12.26
N VAL A 44 5.81 -26.90 -11.24
CA VAL A 44 7.28 -26.98 -11.37
C VAL A 44 7.81 -28.34 -11.88
N ARG A 45 6.97 -29.38 -11.88
CA ARG A 45 7.33 -30.71 -12.38
C ARG A 45 6.93 -30.94 -13.83
N ASP A 46 6.19 -30.01 -14.43
CA ASP A 46 5.82 -30.05 -15.83
C ASP A 46 6.66 -29.02 -16.62
N PRO A 47 7.64 -29.46 -17.42
CA PRO A 47 8.45 -28.57 -18.23
C PRO A 47 7.65 -27.75 -19.25
N ASP A 48 6.44 -28.16 -19.65
CA ASP A 48 5.57 -27.39 -20.55
C ASP A 48 4.90 -26.20 -19.83
N GLU A 49 4.75 -26.27 -18.51
CA GLU A 49 4.23 -25.19 -17.66
C GLU A 49 5.33 -24.37 -17.00
N VAL A 50 6.35 -25.01 -16.42
CA VAL A 50 7.48 -24.33 -15.77
C VAL A 50 8.76 -24.99 -16.22
N GLN A 51 9.49 -24.29 -17.07
CA GLN A 51 10.80 -24.77 -17.51
C GLN A 51 11.88 -24.32 -16.52
N LEU A 52 12.55 -25.29 -15.91
CA LEU A 52 13.71 -25.03 -15.06
C LEU A 52 14.96 -24.80 -15.91
N GLU A 53 15.89 -23.99 -15.42
CA GLU A 53 17.15 -23.66 -16.11
C GLU A 53 16.92 -23.17 -17.55
N TYR A 54 15.96 -22.27 -17.74
CA TYR A 54 15.57 -21.80 -19.06
C TYR A 54 16.73 -21.04 -19.72
N PRO A 55 17.19 -21.46 -20.92
CA PRO A 55 18.35 -20.87 -21.56
C PRO A 55 18.06 -19.46 -22.06
N THR A 56 18.97 -18.54 -21.78
CA THR A 56 18.93 -17.16 -22.26
C THR A 56 19.86 -17.00 -23.46
N ILE A 57 19.66 -15.92 -24.23
CA ILE A 57 20.43 -15.64 -25.46
C ILE A 57 21.93 -15.52 -25.15
N ASP A 58 22.28 -15.07 -23.95
CA ASP A 58 23.66 -14.85 -23.51
C ASP A 58 24.38 -16.14 -23.06
N GLY A 59 23.77 -17.31 -23.30
CA GLY A 59 24.33 -18.62 -22.95
C GLY A 59 24.27 -18.96 -21.46
N LYS A 60 23.53 -18.18 -20.67
CA LYS A 60 23.23 -18.45 -19.26
C LYS A 60 21.84 -19.08 -19.13
N SER A 61 21.45 -19.47 -17.93
CA SER A 61 20.09 -19.89 -17.61
C SER A 61 19.44 -18.97 -16.58
N VAL A 62 18.10 -18.94 -16.58
CA VAL A 62 17.28 -18.44 -15.47
C VAL A 62 16.62 -19.62 -14.77
N ASP A 63 16.53 -19.58 -13.44
CA ASP A 63 16.14 -20.74 -12.63
C ASP A 63 14.75 -21.29 -12.98
N TYR A 64 13.76 -20.41 -13.14
CA TYR A 64 12.40 -20.78 -13.53
C TYR A 64 11.86 -19.87 -14.63
N ALA A 65 11.23 -20.49 -15.63
CA ALA A 65 10.42 -19.82 -16.62
C ALA A 65 9.01 -20.44 -16.65
N PRO A 66 8.07 -19.93 -15.83
CA PRO A 66 6.65 -20.17 -16.00
C PRO A 66 6.14 -19.78 -17.40
N LYS A 67 5.30 -20.63 -17.98
CA LYS A 67 4.80 -20.55 -19.35
C LYS A 67 3.28 -20.63 -19.39
N ILE A 68 2.68 -19.80 -20.24
CA ILE A 68 1.28 -19.90 -20.63
C ILE A 68 1.24 -20.15 -22.13
N ASN A 69 0.48 -21.15 -22.58
CA ASN A 69 0.46 -21.58 -23.98
C ASN A 69 1.87 -21.85 -24.54
N ARG A 70 2.74 -22.49 -23.73
CA ARG A 70 4.15 -22.79 -24.02
C ARG A 70 5.06 -21.57 -24.26
N LYS A 71 4.60 -20.35 -23.98
CA LYS A 71 5.41 -19.13 -24.05
C LYS A 71 5.77 -18.66 -22.64
N PRO A 72 7.03 -18.33 -22.37
CA PRO A 72 7.41 -17.74 -21.08
C PRO A 72 6.66 -16.43 -20.83
N VAL A 73 6.07 -16.31 -19.64
CA VAL A 73 5.33 -15.11 -19.20
C VAL A 73 5.96 -14.46 -17.97
N LEU A 74 6.80 -15.19 -17.27
CA LEU A 74 7.47 -14.76 -16.05
C LEU A 74 8.85 -15.42 -15.99
N PHE A 75 9.86 -14.68 -15.57
CA PHE A 75 11.16 -15.24 -15.21
C PHE A 75 11.41 -15.10 -13.72
N ILE A 76 11.96 -16.12 -13.08
CA ILE A 76 12.25 -16.11 -11.64
C ILE A 76 13.69 -16.57 -11.44
N GLU A 77 14.48 -15.70 -10.80
CA GLU A 77 15.86 -15.95 -10.39
C GLU A 77 15.88 -16.15 -8.87
N ALA A 78 16.46 -17.27 -8.44
CA ALA A 78 16.61 -17.62 -7.04
C ALA A 78 17.96 -17.16 -6.49
N LYS A 79 17.99 -16.95 -5.17
CA LYS A 79 19.20 -16.69 -4.38
C LYS A 79 19.17 -17.53 -3.10
N PRO A 80 20.32 -17.69 -2.41
CA PRO A 80 20.36 -18.30 -1.09
C PRO A 80 19.37 -17.66 -0.11
N LEU A 81 18.84 -18.43 0.84
CA LEU A 81 17.74 -18.01 1.75
C LEU A 81 18.02 -16.71 2.52
N ASN A 82 19.28 -16.49 2.89
CA ASN A 82 19.72 -15.34 3.67
C ASN A 82 20.22 -14.16 2.81
N ASP A 83 20.13 -14.27 1.47
CA ASP A 83 20.52 -13.19 0.57
C ASP A 83 19.57 -11.98 0.73
N PRO A 84 20.08 -10.75 0.88
CA PRO A 84 19.25 -9.55 1.08
C PRO A 84 18.56 -9.05 -0.20
N LEU A 85 18.89 -9.61 -1.38
CA LEU A 85 18.33 -9.24 -2.68
C LEU A 85 18.57 -7.76 -3.05
N THR A 86 19.65 -7.16 -2.56
CA THR A 86 20.00 -5.74 -2.82
C THR A 86 21.12 -5.56 -3.84
N ASP A 87 21.75 -6.66 -4.27
CA ASP A 87 22.83 -6.60 -5.26
C ASP A 87 22.30 -6.16 -6.63
N VAL A 88 22.76 -5.00 -7.08
CA VAL A 88 22.36 -4.40 -8.36
C VAL A 88 22.73 -5.29 -9.54
N LYS A 89 23.84 -6.05 -9.47
CA LYS A 89 24.22 -6.96 -10.56
C LYS A 89 23.20 -8.08 -10.75
N SER A 90 22.75 -8.68 -9.65
CA SER A 90 21.71 -9.71 -9.64
C SER A 90 20.38 -9.18 -10.18
N ILE A 91 19.98 -7.95 -9.80
CA ILE A 91 18.78 -7.30 -10.33
C ILE A 91 18.89 -7.07 -11.84
N THR A 92 20.00 -6.47 -12.29
CA THR A 92 20.26 -6.21 -13.72
C THR A 92 20.29 -7.50 -14.54
N GLN A 93 20.81 -8.59 -13.97
CA GLN A 93 20.86 -9.89 -14.62
C GLN A 93 19.46 -10.43 -14.93
N VAL A 94 18.59 -10.55 -13.93
CA VAL A 94 17.24 -11.10 -14.13
C VAL A 94 16.38 -10.20 -15.02
N VAL A 95 16.49 -8.88 -14.86
CA VAL A 95 15.81 -7.90 -15.73
C VAL A 95 16.31 -8.00 -17.17
N GLY A 96 17.62 -8.16 -17.37
CA GLY A 96 18.23 -8.31 -18.69
C GLY A 96 17.77 -9.57 -19.41
N TYR A 97 17.74 -10.71 -18.70
CA TYR A 97 17.22 -11.96 -19.25
C TYR A 97 15.79 -11.82 -19.74
N ALA A 98 14.91 -11.25 -18.91
CA ALA A 98 13.50 -11.08 -19.25
C ALA A 98 13.32 -10.12 -20.44
N ALA A 99 14.02 -8.98 -20.43
CA ALA A 99 13.95 -8.01 -21.52
C ALA A 99 14.44 -8.60 -22.86
N ASN A 100 15.56 -9.33 -22.85
CA ASN A 100 16.13 -9.95 -24.05
C ASN A 100 15.24 -11.08 -24.60
N ALA A 101 14.50 -11.77 -23.73
CA ALA A 101 13.55 -12.81 -24.11
C ALA A 101 12.15 -12.27 -24.49
N GLY A 102 11.92 -10.96 -24.35
CA GLY A 102 10.60 -10.36 -24.57
C GLY A 102 9.56 -10.71 -23.50
N VAL A 103 10.01 -11.11 -22.30
CA VAL A 103 9.17 -11.45 -21.15
C VAL A 103 9.00 -10.20 -20.30
N GLU A 104 7.77 -9.75 -20.08
CA GLU A 104 7.48 -8.46 -19.43
C GLU A 104 7.77 -8.46 -17.92
N TRP A 105 7.58 -9.59 -17.25
CA TRP A 105 7.69 -9.69 -15.80
C TRP A 105 8.85 -10.58 -15.38
N CYS A 106 9.56 -10.16 -14.33
CA CYS A 106 10.55 -11.01 -13.69
C CYS A 106 10.63 -10.81 -12.19
N ILE A 107 11.15 -11.83 -11.50
CA ILE A 107 11.23 -11.91 -10.04
C ILE A 107 12.65 -12.25 -9.62
N LEU A 108 13.16 -11.52 -8.64
CA LEU A 108 14.32 -11.91 -7.85
C LEU A 108 13.83 -12.35 -6.46
N THR A 109 14.21 -13.56 -6.02
CA THR A 109 13.74 -14.10 -4.74
C THR A 109 14.77 -14.95 -4.00
N ASN A 110 14.72 -14.91 -2.67
CA ASN A 110 15.43 -15.83 -1.78
C ASN A 110 14.47 -16.87 -1.16
N GLY A 111 13.31 -17.08 -1.77
CA GLY A 111 12.24 -17.96 -1.27
C GLY A 111 11.39 -17.34 -0.15
N VAL A 112 11.83 -16.25 0.47
CA VAL A 112 11.09 -15.54 1.53
C VAL A 112 10.50 -14.24 1.00
N THR A 113 11.33 -13.46 0.31
CA THR A 113 11.01 -12.16 -0.24
C THR A 113 11.03 -12.24 -1.76
N TYR A 114 10.04 -11.64 -2.41
CA TYR A 114 9.82 -11.66 -3.84
C TYR A 114 9.77 -10.23 -4.34
N LYS A 115 10.79 -9.83 -5.12
CA LYS A 115 10.86 -8.51 -5.75
C LYS A 115 10.45 -8.63 -7.20
N VAL A 116 9.36 -7.98 -7.57
CA VAL A 116 8.73 -8.10 -8.90
C VAL A 116 9.09 -6.88 -9.74
N TYR A 117 9.66 -7.10 -10.92
CA TYR A 117 10.15 -6.06 -11.82
C TYR A 117 9.45 -6.12 -13.18
N ARG A 118 9.23 -4.95 -13.80
CA ARG A 118 8.76 -4.83 -15.19
C ARG A 118 9.96 -4.65 -16.11
N SER A 119 10.33 -5.68 -16.87
CA SER A 119 11.56 -5.71 -17.67
C SER A 119 11.58 -4.65 -18.78
N THR A 120 10.40 -4.31 -19.31
CA THR A 120 10.18 -3.39 -20.44
C THR A 120 10.19 -1.91 -20.05
N GLU A 121 10.17 -1.59 -18.74
CA GLU A 121 10.15 -0.22 -18.26
C GLU A 121 11.44 0.53 -18.66
N ARG A 122 11.31 1.80 -19.04
CA ARG A 122 12.43 2.63 -19.52
C ARG A 122 13.11 3.33 -18.33
N ALA A 123 13.76 2.54 -17.49
CA ALA A 123 14.53 2.99 -16.34
C ALA A 123 15.73 2.07 -16.09
N GLU A 124 16.59 2.44 -15.14
CA GLU A 124 17.63 1.54 -14.63
C GLU A 124 17.00 0.33 -13.92
N ALA A 125 17.66 -0.82 -13.93
CA ALA A 125 17.08 -2.08 -13.46
C ALA A 125 16.48 -2.02 -12.03
N PRO A 126 17.11 -1.38 -11.02
CA PRO A 126 16.51 -1.22 -9.69
C PRO A 126 15.22 -0.38 -9.68
N ASP A 127 15.13 0.62 -10.55
CA ASP A 127 13.97 1.51 -10.66
C ASP A 127 12.79 0.87 -11.41
N LYS A 128 12.98 -0.33 -11.97
CA LYS A 128 11.91 -1.12 -12.60
C LYS A 128 11.12 -1.98 -11.60
N LEU A 129 11.39 -1.84 -10.30
CA LEU A 129 10.65 -2.55 -9.25
C LEU A 129 9.21 -2.07 -9.21
N LEU A 130 8.27 -3.02 -9.31
CA LEU A 130 6.85 -2.75 -9.17
C LEU A 130 6.41 -2.84 -7.69
N PHE A 131 6.66 -3.98 -7.06
CA PHE A 131 6.39 -4.20 -5.64
C PHE A 131 7.29 -5.30 -5.07
N GLU A 132 7.32 -5.35 -3.74
CA GLU A 132 7.98 -6.39 -2.96
C GLU A 132 6.98 -7.02 -2.00
N VAL A 133 7.01 -8.35 -1.86
CA VAL A 133 6.20 -9.10 -0.90
C VAL A 133 7.07 -10.11 -0.17
N SER A 134 6.94 -10.18 1.16
CA SER A 134 7.70 -11.09 2.01
C SER A 134 6.78 -11.97 2.85
N ILE A 135 7.10 -13.26 2.93
CA ILE A 135 6.45 -14.17 3.88
C ILE A 135 7.04 -14.03 5.28
N ASP A 136 8.16 -13.33 5.50
CA ASP A 136 8.71 -13.16 6.86
C ASP A 136 7.78 -12.27 7.70
N PRO A 137 7.30 -12.73 8.87
CA PRO A 137 6.55 -11.89 9.80
C PRO A 137 7.25 -10.57 10.15
N LYS A 138 8.59 -10.55 10.20
CA LYS A 138 9.40 -9.35 10.52
C LYS A 138 9.36 -8.30 9.42
N GLU A 139 9.25 -8.72 8.17
CA GLU A 139 9.25 -7.85 6.97
C GLU A 139 7.83 -7.59 6.46
N SER A 140 6.84 -8.36 6.90
CA SER A 140 5.44 -8.22 6.47
C SER A 140 4.71 -6.98 6.98
N GLU A 141 5.38 -6.12 7.75
CA GLU A 141 4.85 -4.87 8.32
C GLU A 141 3.52 -5.02 9.11
N GLY A 142 3.29 -6.19 9.72
CA GLY A 142 2.07 -6.47 10.48
C GLY A 142 0.87 -6.89 9.63
N ARG A 143 1.07 -7.19 8.33
CA ARG A 143 0.05 -7.81 7.48
C ARG A 143 -0.27 -9.22 7.97
N SER A 144 -1.55 -9.59 7.91
CA SER A 144 -2.01 -10.95 8.16
C SER A 144 -1.51 -11.90 7.06
N VAL A 145 -1.51 -13.22 7.33
CA VAL A 145 -1.17 -14.23 6.31
C VAL A 145 -2.09 -14.09 5.10
N GLN A 146 -3.38 -13.81 5.32
CA GLN A 146 -4.37 -13.62 4.27
C GLN A 146 -3.99 -12.45 3.33
N GLN A 147 -3.63 -11.30 3.90
CA GLN A 147 -3.20 -10.13 3.11
C GLN A 147 -1.89 -10.36 2.34
N ILE A 148 -1.01 -11.23 2.86
CA ILE A 148 0.22 -11.61 2.17
C ILE A 148 -0.13 -12.58 1.03
N ALA A 149 -1.01 -13.55 1.29
CA ALA A 149 -1.51 -14.47 0.28
C ALA A 149 -2.23 -13.73 -0.86
N GLU A 150 -2.98 -12.66 -0.58
CA GLU A 150 -3.60 -11.80 -1.61
C GLU A 150 -2.58 -11.13 -2.52
N GLN A 151 -1.45 -10.67 -1.97
CA GLN A 151 -0.36 -10.10 -2.76
C GLN A 151 0.33 -11.17 -3.62
N PHE A 152 0.59 -12.35 -3.04
CA PHE A 152 1.13 -13.48 -3.79
C PHE A 152 0.17 -13.97 -4.87
N ASN A 153 -1.15 -13.90 -4.66
CA ASN A 153 -2.15 -14.32 -5.64
C ASN A 153 -2.04 -13.55 -6.97
N ARG A 154 -1.47 -12.34 -6.96
CA ARG A 154 -1.15 -11.56 -8.18
C ARG A 154 -0.12 -12.25 -9.07
N LEU A 155 0.65 -13.19 -8.52
CA LEU A 155 1.66 -14.01 -9.20
C LEU A 155 1.13 -15.41 -9.56
N SER A 156 -0.15 -15.70 -9.29
CA SER A 156 -0.77 -16.97 -9.65
C SER A 156 -0.88 -17.14 -11.17
N GLN A 157 -0.92 -18.39 -11.62
CA GLN A 157 -1.10 -18.71 -13.05
C GLN A 157 -2.34 -18.02 -13.63
N ASP A 158 -3.48 -18.07 -12.92
CA ASP A 158 -4.73 -17.43 -13.33
C ASP A 158 -4.61 -15.90 -13.39
N ALA A 159 -4.02 -15.26 -12.37
CA ALA A 159 -3.88 -13.80 -12.34
C ALA A 159 -2.95 -13.29 -13.45
N ILE A 160 -1.86 -14.01 -13.72
CA ILE A 160 -0.95 -13.66 -14.81
C ILE A 160 -1.64 -13.88 -16.17
N ALA A 161 -2.40 -14.96 -16.34
CA ALA A 161 -3.19 -15.19 -17.56
C ALA A 161 -4.23 -14.09 -17.83
N GLN A 162 -4.78 -13.50 -16.76
CA GLN A 162 -5.75 -12.40 -16.82
C GLN A 162 -5.10 -11.01 -17.00
N GLY A 163 -3.78 -10.89 -16.99
CA GLY A 163 -3.08 -9.61 -17.16
C GLY A 163 -3.09 -8.72 -15.90
N VAL A 164 -3.33 -9.28 -14.72
CA VAL A 164 -3.40 -8.51 -13.46
C VAL A 164 -2.10 -7.72 -13.20
N LEU A 165 -0.94 -8.31 -13.50
CA LEU A 165 0.33 -7.60 -13.36
C LEU A 165 0.48 -6.46 -14.37
N ASP A 166 -0.01 -6.64 -15.60
CA ASP A 166 0.03 -5.60 -16.65
C ASP A 166 -0.77 -4.37 -16.22
N GLU A 167 -1.97 -4.58 -15.69
CA GLU A 167 -2.83 -3.51 -15.18
C GLU A 167 -2.19 -2.76 -14.01
N ILE A 168 -1.68 -3.48 -13.01
CA ILE A 168 -1.01 -2.89 -11.84
C ILE A 168 0.26 -2.14 -12.29
N GLY A 169 1.04 -2.77 -13.16
CA GLY A 169 2.24 -2.21 -13.75
C GLY A 169 1.98 -0.87 -14.42
N GLU A 170 1.01 -0.84 -15.33
CA GLU A 170 0.67 0.36 -16.06
C GLU A 170 0.25 1.48 -15.12
N GLN A 171 -0.62 1.20 -14.14
CA GLN A 171 -1.06 2.20 -13.17
C GLN A 171 0.10 2.75 -12.34
N VAL A 172 0.97 1.89 -11.80
CA VAL A 172 2.07 2.30 -10.91
C VAL A 172 3.13 3.08 -11.68
N PHE A 173 3.60 2.55 -12.81
CA PHE A 173 4.66 3.22 -13.57
C PHE A 173 4.18 4.50 -14.26
N THR A 174 2.94 4.52 -14.79
CA THR A 174 2.37 5.75 -15.38
C THR A 174 2.13 6.82 -14.32
N THR A 175 1.59 6.44 -13.16
CA THR A 175 1.46 7.38 -12.02
C THR A 175 2.82 7.90 -11.57
N GLY A 176 3.84 7.04 -11.49
CA GLY A 176 5.21 7.43 -11.15
C GLY A 176 5.83 8.40 -12.16
N LYS A 177 5.65 8.17 -13.47
CA LYS A 177 6.12 9.08 -14.54
C LYS A 177 5.44 10.44 -14.45
N ILE A 178 4.13 10.46 -14.27
CA ILE A 178 3.35 11.70 -14.12
C ILE A 178 3.84 12.45 -12.89
N ARG A 179 4.01 11.76 -11.75
CA ARG A 179 4.52 12.38 -10.52
C ARG A 179 5.89 13.01 -10.72
N LYS A 180 6.84 12.33 -11.38
CA LYS A 180 8.16 12.90 -11.70
C LYS A 180 8.07 14.17 -12.56
N VAL A 181 7.12 14.24 -13.49
CA VAL A 181 6.89 15.45 -14.31
C VAL A 181 6.28 16.56 -13.46
N LEU A 182 5.29 16.22 -12.62
CA LEU A 182 4.68 17.18 -11.70
C LEU A 182 5.68 17.70 -10.66
N ASP A 183 6.59 16.87 -10.15
CA ASP A 183 7.70 17.29 -9.29
C ASP A 183 8.50 18.42 -9.95
N LYS A 184 8.89 18.24 -11.21
CA LYS A 184 9.60 19.27 -11.98
C LYS A 184 8.74 20.53 -12.17
N LEU A 185 7.49 20.35 -12.58
CA LEU A 185 6.56 21.46 -12.86
C LEU A 185 6.21 22.28 -11.62
N PHE A 186 6.21 21.69 -10.41
CA PHE A 186 5.82 22.41 -9.21
C PHE A 186 7.03 22.90 -8.39
N LEU A 187 8.19 22.23 -8.49
CA LEU A 187 9.45 22.73 -7.93
C LEU A 187 9.98 23.92 -8.73
N ASP A 188 9.87 23.88 -10.06
CA ASP A 188 10.27 24.95 -10.96
C ASP A 188 9.21 25.22 -12.05
N PRO A 189 8.11 25.91 -11.70
CA PRO A 189 6.99 26.11 -12.61
C PRO A 189 7.34 27.02 -13.80
N PRO A 190 7.02 26.59 -15.04
CA PRO A 190 7.24 27.41 -16.23
C PRO A 190 6.32 28.62 -16.23
N THR A 191 6.74 29.71 -16.90
CA THR A 191 5.98 30.97 -16.96
C THR A 191 4.55 30.78 -17.50
N ASN A 192 4.34 29.84 -18.43
CA ASN A 192 3.01 29.51 -18.94
C ASN A 192 2.08 28.97 -17.86
N LEU A 193 2.57 28.08 -16.98
CA LEU A 193 1.78 27.53 -15.87
C LEU A 193 1.44 28.63 -14.86
N ILE A 194 2.42 29.47 -14.51
CA ILE A 194 2.18 30.62 -13.63
C ILE A 194 1.14 31.57 -14.22
N ARG A 195 1.20 31.83 -15.53
CA ARG A 195 0.24 32.68 -16.23
C ARG A 195 -1.17 32.10 -16.20
N ILE A 196 -1.33 30.80 -16.46
CA ILE A 196 -2.62 30.10 -16.40
C ILE A 196 -3.22 30.25 -14.99
N ILE A 197 -2.43 30.01 -13.95
CA ILE A 197 -2.89 30.12 -12.56
C ILE A 197 -3.30 31.56 -12.22
N ARG A 198 -2.49 32.56 -12.59
CA ARG A 198 -2.84 33.97 -12.34
C ARG A 198 -4.12 34.40 -13.07
N SER A 199 -4.30 33.94 -14.30
CA SER A 199 -5.52 34.21 -15.07
C SER A 199 -6.76 33.54 -14.47
N ALA A 200 -6.60 32.41 -13.77
CA ALA A 200 -7.70 31.69 -13.15
C ALA A 200 -8.08 32.24 -11.76
N ILE A 201 -7.14 32.86 -11.04
CA ILE A 201 -7.39 33.46 -9.71
C ILE A 201 -8.14 34.80 -9.82
N ASP A 202 -8.04 35.48 -10.96
CA ASP A 202 -8.65 36.80 -11.19
C ASP A 202 -8.25 37.86 -10.13
N ASP A 203 -6.99 37.76 -9.66
CA ASP A 203 -6.38 38.70 -8.71
C ASP A 203 -5.03 39.19 -9.23
N GLU A 204 -5.01 40.43 -9.69
CA GLU A 204 -3.81 41.07 -10.25
C GLU A 204 -2.74 41.37 -9.19
N THR A 205 -3.09 41.37 -7.90
CA THR A 205 -2.16 41.65 -6.79
C THR A 205 -1.15 40.51 -6.57
N ILE A 206 -1.47 39.31 -7.05
CA ILE A 206 -0.62 38.13 -6.90
C ILE A 206 0.51 38.15 -7.94
N LYS A 207 1.75 38.26 -7.45
CA LYS A 207 2.96 38.27 -8.29
C LYS A 207 3.37 36.85 -8.70
N PRO A 208 4.02 36.67 -9.88
CA PRO A 208 4.54 35.37 -10.33
C PRO A 208 5.41 34.63 -9.31
N ILE A 209 6.23 35.36 -8.55
CA ILE A 209 7.09 34.81 -7.49
C ILE A 209 6.26 34.17 -6.37
N GLN A 210 5.12 34.78 -6.01
CA GLN A 210 4.24 34.26 -4.96
C GLN A 210 3.55 32.98 -5.42
N VAL A 211 3.13 32.89 -6.69
CA VAL A 211 2.58 31.67 -7.29
C VAL A 211 3.61 30.55 -7.30
N LYS A 212 4.85 30.83 -7.75
CA LYS A 212 5.94 29.86 -7.73
C LYS A 212 6.21 29.34 -6.31
N ALA A 213 6.30 30.24 -5.34
CA ALA A 213 6.51 29.87 -3.94
C ALA A 213 5.32 29.08 -3.36
N ALA A 214 4.09 29.38 -3.78
CA ALA A 214 2.90 28.64 -3.36
C ALA A 214 2.87 27.22 -3.94
N LEU A 215 3.11 27.06 -5.24
CA LEU A 215 3.16 25.75 -5.91
C LEU A 215 4.22 24.84 -5.27
N LYS A 216 5.42 25.37 -5.02
CA LYS A 216 6.49 24.61 -4.35
C LYS A 216 6.09 24.16 -2.93
N ARG A 217 5.43 25.04 -2.17
CA ARG A 217 4.97 24.72 -0.80
C ARG A 217 3.85 23.68 -0.79
N LEU A 218 2.88 23.80 -1.71
CA LEU A 218 1.77 22.85 -1.83
C LEU A 218 2.29 21.47 -2.30
N TRP A 219 3.21 21.46 -3.27
CA TRP A 219 3.73 20.21 -3.82
C TRP A 219 4.70 19.47 -2.90
N ALA A 220 5.54 20.20 -2.16
CA ALA A 220 6.42 19.59 -1.16
C ALA A 220 5.64 18.84 -0.07
N ARG A 221 4.38 19.23 0.20
CA ARG A 221 3.47 18.50 1.11
C ARG A 221 2.90 17.23 0.48
N SER A 222 2.84 17.14 -0.86
CA SER A 222 2.31 15.99 -1.61
C SER A 222 3.36 14.92 -1.92
N SER A 223 4.64 15.29 -1.97
CA SER A 223 5.74 14.39 -2.34
C SER A 223 6.14 13.35 -1.27
N GLU A 224 5.64 13.45 -0.04
CA GLU A 224 5.90 12.50 1.06
C GLU A 224 4.98 11.26 1.06
N VAL A 225 4.09 11.10 0.07
CA VAL A 225 3.16 9.97 0.01
C VAL A 225 3.74 8.79 -0.78
N GLU A 226 4.13 7.72 -0.08
CA GLU A 226 4.32 6.38 -0.66
C GLU A 226 3.01 5.84 -1.24
N ILE A 227 3.12 5.08 -2.34
CA ILE A 227 2.02 4.58 -3.18
C ILE A 227 1.07 3.70 -2.34
N PRO A 228 -0.25 3.98 -2.27
CA PRO A 228 -1.19 3.14 -1.55
C PRO A 228 -1.44 1.81 -2.29
N PRO A 229 -1.57 0.67 -1.59
CA PRO A 229 -2.00 -0.57 -2.23
C PRO A 229 -3.46 -0.44 -2.70
N ILE A 230 -3.65 -0.73 -3.99
CA ILE A 230 -4.97 -0.93 -4.61
C ILE A 230 -5.59 -2.20 -3.99
N TYR A 231 -6.73 -2.06 -3.33
CA TYR A 231 -7.59 -3.17 -2.89
C TYR A 231 -8.69 -3.40 -3.93
N PRO A 232 -8.94 -4.63 -4.39
CA PRO A 232 -10.14 -4.96 -5.15
C PRO A 232 -11.37 -5.04 -4.24
N VAL A 233 -12.52 -4.79 -4.85
CA VAL A 233 -13.88 -4.80 -4.28
C VAL A 233 -14.49 -6.21 -4.35
N GLY A 234 -15.32 -6.56 -3.35
CA GLY A 234 -16.20 -7.75 -3.29
C GLY A 234 -15.57 -8.91 -2.49
N GLU A 235 -16.19 -9.58 -1.52
CA GLU A 235 -17.61 -9.92 -1.32
C GLU A 235 -17.94 -10.18 0.16
N GLU A 236 -19.25 -10.28 0.41
CA GLU A 236 -19.98 -10.50 1.65
C GLU A 236 -19.42 -11.61 2.58
N ILE A 237 -19.44 -11.34 3.89
CA ILE A 237 -19.24 -12.36 4.93
C ILE A 237 -20.48 -12.42 5.82
N GLY A 238 -21.14 -13.58 5.76
CA GLY A 238 -22.20 -13.99 6.66
C GLY A 238 -21.76 -13.98 8.13
N LYS A 239 -22.71 -13.67 9.00
CA LYS A 239 -22.54 -13.58 10.46
C LYS A 239 -21.99 -14.89 11.05
N PRO A 240 -21.07 -14.78 12.03
CA PRO A 240 -21.12 -15.71 13.15
C PRO A 240 -21.13 -15.01 14.52
N GLU A 241 -21.86 -15.70 15.38
CA GLU A 241 -22.12 -15.64 16.81
C GLU A 241 -21.25 -14.78 17.75
N ILE A 242 -21.97 -14.22 18.71
CA ILE A 242 -21.54 -13.28 19.75
C ILE A 242 -20.92 -14.06 20.93
N GLU A 243 -19.61 -13.97 21.11
CA GLU A 243 -18.98 -14.21 22.43
C GLU A 243 -18.78 -12.88 23.16
N HIS A 244 -19.49 -12.71 24.28
CA HIS A 244 -19.25 -11.65 25.24
C HIS A 244 -17.91 -11.86 25.98
N ARG A 245 -16.89 -11.04 25.70
CA ARG A 245 -15.71 -10.90 26.58
C ARG A 245 -15.50 -9.45 26.98
N ARG A 246 -15.54 -9.22 28.30
CA ARG A 246 -15.28 -7.95 28.98
C ARG A 246 -13.93 -7.34 28.51
N GLY A 247 -13.95 -6.04 28.24
CA GLY A 247 -12.95 -5.33 27.46
C GLY A 247 -11.56 -5.27 28.08
N LYS A 248 -10.53 -5.44 27.23
CA LYS A 248 -9.22 -4.85 27.49
C LYS A 248 -9.36 -3.33 27.36
N ASP A 249 -8.96 -2.59 28.39
CA ASP A 249 -8.83 -1.14 28.29
C ASP A 249 -7.63 -0.81 27.39
N TYR A 250 -7.86 0.02 26.37
CA TYR A 250 -6.81 0.52 25.48
C TYR A 250 -6.37 1.90 25.96
N SER A 251 -5.10 2.26 25.74
CA SER A 251 -4.52 3.54 26.16
C SER A 251 -4.00 4.34 24.97
N GLU A 252 -3.68 5.61 25.18
CA GLU A 252 -3.03 6.42 24.13
C GLU A 252 -1.74 5.77 23.61
N ASP A 253 -0.91 5.24 24.51
CA ASP A 253 0.33 4.53 24.20
C ASP A 253 0.10 3.36 23.23
N HIS A 254 -1.01 2.64 23.37
CA HIS A 254 -1.38 1.57 22.43
C HIS A 254 -1.57 2.08 21.00
N HIS A 255 -2.12 3.28 20.82
CA HIS A 255 -2.39 3.85 19.49
C HIS A 255 -1.19 4.58 18.88
N ILE A 256 -0.33 5.20 19.70
CA ILE A 256 0.83 5.97 19.21
C ILE A 256 2.08 5.11 19.03
N LYS A 257 2.15 3.92 19.66
CA LYS A 257 3.34 3.05 19.57
C LYS A 257 3.65 2.67 18.11
N GLY A 258 4.87 2.97 17.68
CA GLY A 258 5.33 2.68 16.32
C GLY A 258 4.73 3.57 15.23
N LYS A 259 4.06 4.67 15.59
CA LYS A 259 3.58 5.68 14.64
C LYS A 259 4.64 6.76 14.40
N PRO A 260 4.73 7.32 13.18
CA PRO A 260 5.56 8.49 12.92
C PRO A 260 5.16 9.67 13.79
N ARG A 261 6.12 10.54 14.11
CA ARG A 261 5.91 11.68 15.02
C ARG A 261 4.82 12.61 14.50
N GLU A 262 4.77 12.79 13.20
CA GLU A 262 3.85 13.67 12.47
C GLU A 262 2.41 13.20 12.62
N ALA A 263 2.16 11.89 12.51
CA ALA A 263 0.84 11.31 12.75
C ALA A 263 0.40 11.44 14.23
N ILE A 264 1.34 11.34 15.17
CA ILE A 264 1.10 11.56 16.60
C ILE A 264 0.76 13.03 16.88
N GLU A 265 1.52 13.97 16.29
CA GLU A 265 1.27 15.41 16.41
C GLU A 265 -0.06 15.82 15.79
N LEU A 266 -0.40 15.27 14.62
CA LEU A 266 -1.69 15.48 13.97
C LEU A 266 -2.84 14.92 14.82
N PHE A 267 -2.67 13.72 15.38
CA PHE A 267 -3.65 13.16 16.33
C PHE A 267 -3.84 14.08 17.53
N ARG A 268 -2.76 14.58 18.14
CA ARG A 268 -2.85 15.50 19.27
C ARG A 268 -3.55 16.81 18.91
N ALA A 269 -3.38 17.30 17.69
CA ALA A 269 -4.08 18.49 17.21
C ALA A 269 -5.59 18.25 17.05
N VAL A 270 -5.99 17.09 16.52
CA VAL A 270 -7.39 16.67 16.45
C VAL A 270 -7.99 16.46 17.83
N ASP A 271 -7.26 15.76 18.71
CA ASP A 271 -7.69 15.50 20.08
C ASP A 271 -7.96 16.79 20.83
N LYS A 272 -7.03 17.73 20.76
CA LYS A 272 -7.18 19.07 21.33
C LYS A 272 -8.42 19.75 20.76
N PHE A 273 -8.59 19.77 19.45
CA PHE A 273 -9.73 20.43 18.81
C PHE A 273 -11.07 19.81 19.24
N CYS A 274 -11.21 18.48 19.18
CA CYS A 274 -12.43 17.78 19.59
C CYS A 274 -12.79 18.07 21.04
N ARG A 275 -11.80 18.10 21.95
CA ARG A 275 -12.02 18.41 23.37
C ARG A 275 -12.34 19.87 23.63
N GLU A 276 -11.86 20.79 22.80
CA GLU A 276 -12.17 22.22 22.88
C GLU A 276 -13.58 22.57 22.38
N LEU A 277 -14.28 21.66 21.67
CA LEU A 277 -15.66 21.89 21.23
C LEU A 277 -16.64 22.02 22.41
N ASP A 278 -16.46 21.20 23.45
CA ASP A 278 -17.10 21.35 24.76
C ASP A 278 -16.22 20.67 25.83
N PRO A 279 -15.36 21.42 26.54
CA PRO A 279 -14.40 20.87 27.50
C PRO A 279 -15.03 20.16 28.70
N THR A 280 -16.31 20.40 28.97
CA THR A 280 -17.02 19.84 30.13
C THR A 280 -17.69 18.51 29.80
N THR A 281 -18.11 18.33 28.55
CA THR A 281 -18.98 17.22 28.17
C THR A 281 -18.36 16.26 27.15
N VAL A 282 -17.39 16.72 26.34
CA VAL A 282 -16.73 15.84 25.37
C VAL A 282 -15.83 14.84 26.07
N GLN A 283 -16.10 13.55 25.84
CA GLN A 283 -15.30 12.44 26.32
C GLN A 283 -14.63 11.70 25.16
N ARG A 284 -13.43 11.19 25.41
CA ARG A 284 -12.72 10.30 24.48
C ARG A 284 -12.64 8.89 25.06
N LYS A 285 -12.81 7.88 24.23
CA LYS A 285 -12.66 6.47 24.60
C LYS A 285 -11.74 5.77 23.61
N TYR A 286 -10.76 5.04 24.15
CA TYR A 286 -9.83 4.24 23.37
C TYR A 286 -10.43 2.86 23.15
N LEU A 287 -10.60 2.49 21.88
CA LEU A 287 -11.05 1.17 21.47
C LEU A 287 -9.89 0.45 20.77
N LYS A 288 -10.03 -0.85 20.51
CA LYS A 288 -8.94 -1.68 19.98
C LYS A 288 -8.23 -1.09 18.75
N LYS A 289 -8.99 -0.44 17.87
CA LYS A 289 -8.53 0.05 16.57
C LYS A 289 -8.54 1.58 16.48
N TYR A 290 -9.52 2.25 17.05
CA TYR A 290 -9.71 3.69 16.90
C TYR A 290 -10.08 4.35 18.24
N ILE A 291 -10.11 5.68 18.25
CA ILE A 291 -10.44 6.51 19.40
C ILE A 291 -11.74 7.22 19.07
N SER A 292 -12.76 7.09 19.93
CA SER A 292 -14.06 7.74 19.72
C SER A 292 -14.23 8.96 20.61
N TYR A 293 -14.66 10.07 20.03
CA TYR A 293 -15.07 11.29 20.71
C TYR A 293 -16.58 11.37 20.77
N MET A 294 -17.10 11.65 21.96
CA MET A 294 -18.52 11.56 22.28
C MET A 294 -18.96 12.77 23.10
N HIS A 295 -20.18 13.25 22.86
CA HIS A 295 -20.87 14.20 23.73
C HIS A 295 -22.05 13.46 24.37
N GLY A 296 -22.04 13.34 25.70
CA GLY A 296 -22.97 12.47 26.43
C GLY A 296 -22.87 11.01 25.97
N LYS A 297 -23.91 10.50 25.29
CA LYS A 297 -23.95 9.13 24.73
C LYS A 297 -23.71 9.09 23.21
N ASN A 298 -23.62 10.24 22.55
CA ASN A 298 -23.56 10.34 21.11
C ASN A 298 -22.11 10.45 20.64
N ILE A 299 -21.69 9.54 19.77
CA ILE A 299 -20.38 9.60 19.12
C ILE A 299 -20.49 10.51 17.91
N PHE A 300 -19.63 11.51 17.79
CA PHE A 300 -19.60 12.43 16.65
C PHE A 300 -18.33 12.31 15.80
N CYS A 301 -17.26 11.75 16.35
CA CYS A 301 -15.98 11.65 15.65
C CYS A 301 -15.22 10.39 16.11
N CYS A 302 -14.71 9.61 15.16
CA CYS A 302 -13.83 8.48 15.42
C CYS A 302 -12.50 8.67 14.69
N VAL A 303 -11.38 8.48 15.36
CA VAL A 303 -10.04 8.70 14.81
C VAL A 303 -9.22 7.42 14.85
N HIS A 304 -8.71 7.00 13.70
CA HIS A 304 -7.80 5.87 13.57
C HIS A 304 -6.41 6.34 13.15
N LEU A 305 -5.41 6.11 14.01
CA LEU A 305 -4.02 6.46 13.73
C LEU A 305 -3.38 5.39 12.81
N GLN A 306 -2.89 5.83 11.66
CA GLN A 306 -2.20 5.03 10.66
C GLN A 306 -0.73 5.47 10.53
N LYS A 307 0.08 4.73 9.76
CA LYS A 307 1.46 5.15 9.47
C LYS A 307 1.48 6.41 8.60
N SER A 308 0.52 6.56 7.69
CA SER A 308 0.39 7.66 6.73
C SER A 308 -0.39 8.88 7.24
N GLY A 309 -0.87 8.88 8.49
CA GLY A 309 -1.71 9.96 9.02
C GLY A 309 -2.87 9.42 9.85
N LEU A 310 -4.02 10.05 9.73
CA LEU A 310 -5.26 9.71 10.43
C LEU A 310 -6.37 9.40 9.43
N LEU A 311 -7.23 8.47 9.79
CA LEU A 311 -8.53 8.28 9.17
C LEU A 311 -9.59 8.71 10.18
N ILE A 312 -10.44 9.65 9.81
CA ILE A 312 -11.48 10.21 10.70
C ILE A 312 -12.85 9.90 10.13
N TRP A 313 -13.72 9.30 10.94
CA TRP A 313 -15.12 9.12 10.59
C TRP A 313 -16.00 10.08 11.39
N LEU A 314 -16.93 10.73 10.69
CA LEU A 314 -17.84 11.72 11.25
C LEU A 314 -19.29 11.26 11.09
N LYS A 315 -20.07 11.47 12.15
CA LYS A 315 -21.50 11.18 12.19
C LYS A 315 -22.32 12.23 11.43
N LEU A 316 -22.05 12.32 10.14
CA LEU A 316 -22.69 13.17 9.15
C LEU A 316 -23.28 12.30 8.04
N ASN A 317 -24.22 12.86 7.28
CA ASN A 317 -24.71 12.27 6.05
C ASN A 317 -23.97 12.86 4.85
N TYR A 318 -23.25 12.02 4.10
CA TYR A 318 -22.40 12.48 3.00
C TYR A 318 -23.20 13.19 1.91
N SER A 319 -24.41 12.73 1.59
CA SER A 319 -25.28 13.32 0.54
C SER A 319 -25.72 14.75 0.84
N ARG A 320 -25.53 15.25 2.07
CA ARG A 320 -25.82 16.63 2.46
C ARG A 320 -24.60 17.55 2.41
N LEU A 321 -23.41 17.03 2.09
CA LEU A 321 -22.21 17.84 1.98
C LEU A 321 -22.16 18.54 0.61
N GLU A 322 -22.00 19.86 0.63
CA GLU A 322 -21.76 20.63 -0.59
C GLU A 322 -20.26 20.64 -0.92
N ASN A 323 -19.92 20.14 -2.11
CA ASN A 323 -18.54 20.13 -2.64
C ASN A 323 -17.48 19.63 -1.64
N PRO A 324 -17.63 18.40 -1.10
CA PRO A 324 -16.64 17.84 -0.18
C PRO A 324 -15.25 17.77 -0.86
N PRO A 325 -14.15 18.12 -0.15
CA PRO A 325 -12.81 17.96 -0.67
C PRO A 325 -12.51 16.51 -1.08
N ASP A 326 -11.53 16.31 -1.97
CA ASP A 326 -11.16 14.99 -2.51
C ASP A 326 -10.72 13.96 -1.46
N TYR A 327 -10.25 14.41 -0.30
CA TYR A 327 -9.90 13.59 0.85
C TYR A 327 -11.09 13.26 1.78
N VAL A 328 -12.31 13.66 1.40
CA VAL A 328 -13.58 13.36 2.10
C VAL A 328 -14.40 12.40 1.26
N ARG A 329 -14.63 11.20 1.80
CA ARG A 329 -15.21 10.06 1.10
C ARG A 329 -16.56 9.66 1.69
N ASP A 330 -17.47 9.27 0.81
CA ASP A 330 -18.72 8.60 1.17
C ASP A 330 -18.45 7.14 1.56
N VAL A 331 -18.80 6.79 2.79
CA VAL A 331 -18.72 5.42 3.31
C VAL A 331 -20.08 4.86 3.75
N SER A 332 -21.19 5.52 3.40
CA SER A 332 -22.56 5.08 3.72
C SER A 332 -22.88 3.64 3.29
N ASN A 333 -22.26 3.18 2.20
CA ASN A 333 -22.46 1.86 1.61
C ASN A 333 -21.24 0.93 1.78
N ILE A 334 -20.28 1.30 2.63
CA ILE A 334 -19.01 0.58 2.80
C ILE A 334 -18.80 0.29 4.28
N GLY A 335 -18.48 -0.95 4.63
CA GLY A 335 -18.19 -1.29 6.02
C GLY A 335 -16.99 -0.52 6.58
N HIS A 336 -17.17 0.17 7.71
CA HIS A 336 -16.11 0.93 8.39
C HIS A 336 -16.18 0.77 9.91
N TRP A 337 -15.08 1.08 10.60
CA TRP A 337 -14.98 0.93 12.05
C TRP A 337 -15.57 2.09 12.84
N GLY A 338 -15.66 3.28 12.23
CA GLY A 338 -16.11 4.52 12.85
C GLY A 338 -17.62 4.75 12.77
N VAL A 339 -18.02 6.02 12.77
CA VAL A 339 -19.43 6.44 12.78
C VAL A 339 -19.79 7.31 11.58
N GLY A 340 -21.04 7.21 11.14
CA GLY A 340 -21.62 8.01 10.05
C GLY A 340 -21.08 7.69 8.68
N ASP A 341 -21.47 8.51 7.72
CA ASP A 341 -21.28 8.25 6.29
C ASP A 341 -20.04 8.95 5.73
N VAL A 342 -19.35 9.75 6.54
CA VAL A 342 -18.27 10.65 6.10
C VAL A 342 -16.93 10.18 6.67
N GLU A 343 -16.01 9.82 5.77
CA GLU A 343 -14.63 9.49 6.08
C GLU A 343 -13.68 10.58 5.59
N ILE A 344 -12.74 11.02 6.42
CA ILE A 344 -11.74 12.04 6.10
C ILE A 344 -10.35 11.44 6.25
N GLY A 345 -9.60 11.38 5.15
CA GLY A 345 -8.18 11.05 5.15
C GLY A 345 -7.34 12.28 5.48
N MET A 346 -6.63 12.26 6.61
CA MET A 346 -5.92 13.42 7.13
C MET A 346 -4.45 13.15 7.38
N ASP A 347 -3.60 13.82 6.62
CA ASP A 347 -2.14 13.69 6.62
C ASP A 347 -1.41 14.99 7.03
N SER A 348 -2.14 16.08 7.24
CA SER A 348 -1.56 17.40 7.46
C SER A 348 -2.44 18.32 8.32
N LEU A 349 -1.80 19.27 9.00
CA LEU A 349 -2.49 20.30 9.80
C LEU A 349 -3.35 21.25 8.96
N GLU A 350 -3.06 21.39 7.66
CA GLU A 350 -3.85 22.17 6.72
C GLU A 350 -5.20 21.50 6.44
N LYS A 351 -5.19 20.19 6.11
CA LYS A 351 -6.43 19.41 6.01
C LYS A 351 -7.23 19.45 7.30
N LEU A 352 -6.56 19.45 8.46
CA LEU A 352 -7.23 19.67 9.74
C LEU A 352 -7.93 21.02 9.81
N GLN A 353 -7.28 22.13 9.44
CA GLN A 353 -7.95 23.44 9.49
C GLN A 353 -9.22 23.49 8.65
N ILE A 354 -9.19 22.92 7.45
CA ILE A 354 -10.36 22.87 6.54
C ILE A 354 -11.43 21.93 7.12
N SER A 355 -11.01 20.77 7.62
CA SER A 355 -11.91 19.72 8.14
C SER A 355 -12.51 20.02 9.51
N LYS A 356 -12.00 21.01 10.23
CA LYS A 356 -12.58 21.47 11.50
C LYS A 356 -14.05 21.86 11.34
N SER A 357 -14.44 22.38 10.17
CA SER A 357 -15.83 22.70 9.86
C SER A 357 -16.72 21.45 9.88
N PHE A 358 -16.32 20.36 9.21
CA PHE A 358 -17.04 19.08 9.23
C PHE A 358 -17.06 18.45 10.63
N ILE A 359 -15.93 18.44 11.35
CA ILE A 359 -15.87 17.89 12.71
C ILE A 359 -16.83 18.67 13.63
N ARG A 360 -16.87 20.01 13.51
CA ARG A 360 -17.78 20.87 14.27
C ARG A 360 -19.23 20.61 13.86
N GLN A 361 -19.53 20.50 12.58
CA GLN A 361 -20.88 20.17 12.10
C GLN A 361 -21.35 18.82 12.67
N SER A 362 -20.49 17.80 12.60
CA SER A 362 -20.78 16.47 13.17
C SER A 362 -21.06 16.55 14.66
N PHE A 363 -20.29 17.38 15.38
CA PHE A 363 -20.51 17.64 16.80
C PHE A 363 -21.87 18.31 17.05
N GLU A 364 -22.20 19.40 16.37
CA GLU A 364 -23.47 20.14 16.59
C GLU A 364 -24.71 19.30 16.22
N GLU A 365 -24.63 18.46 15.18
CA GLU A 365 -25.73 17.54 14.80
C GLU A 365 -25.93 16.38 15.80
N ASN A 366 -24.96 16.14 16.69
CA ASN A 366 -24.95 15.01 17.62
C ASN A 366 -24.70 15.43 19.09
N LYS A 367 -24.82 16.72 19.40
CA LYS A 367 -24.69 17.29 20.75
C LYS A 367 -25.88 16.95 21.66
#